data_AF-A0A7W4JAR9-F1
#
_entry.id   AF-A0A7W4JAR9-F1
#
_cell.length_a   1.000
_cell.length_b   1.000
_cell.length_c   1.000
_cell.angle_alpha   90.00
_cell.angle_beta   90.00
_cell.angle_gamma   90.00
#
_symmetry.space_group_name_H-M   'P 1'
#
loop_
_entity.id
_entity.type
_entity.pdbx_description
1 polymer ?
#
loop_
_entity_poly.entity_id
_entity_poly.type
_entity_poly.pdbx_seq_one_letter_code
_entity_poly.pdbx_strand_id
1 'polypeptide(L)'
;MTCRAPTSATRDRQGGFALLIVLWTLVGLSLLVSIVIATADAELRGIRALRSATQMQEEADGAIWQAIFHALDRSPARWAMDGRAYVTHMDGLTLTTRLRSEAGLINPNSAPRSLLAALMEQCGATAGQATSVAANMVEWRSSAQGNVAAMRARYLAAGLTYRPPQGSFQTVGEIGLVLGMNPALLRAMAPHLSVIQPNDPDITQADATVRQALRKAGDAVPPPPSRNENRPSSFRAEIIVQDGQGGRTTRQATVLLTPTQHPGTPLADIVHIVQLQSGS
;
A
#
# COMPACT_ATOMS: atom_id res chain seq x y z
N MET A 1 38.64 -7.56 103.90
CA MET A 1 37.37 -8.12 103.36
C MET A 1 36.33 -7.03 103.51
N THR A 2 35.74 -6.43 102.47
CA THR A 2 35.03 -7.05 101.35
C THR A 2 35.00 -6.13 100.11
N CYS A 3 35.03 -6.74 98.93
CA CYS A 3 34.87 -6.11 97.62
C CYS A 3 33.48 -5.47 97.44
N ARG A 4 33.40 -4.38 96.68
CA ARG A 4 32.16 -3.91 96.05
C ARG A 4 32.36 -3.81 94.54
N ALA A 5 31.61 -4.60 93.80
CA ALA A 5 31.64 -4.67 92.35
C ALA A 5 31.04 -3.42 91.68
N PRO A 6 31.48 -3.04 90.47
CA PRO A 6 30.73 -2.12 89.65
C PRO A 6 29.55 -2.85 88.98
N THR A 7 28.33 -2.35 89.16
CA THR A 7 27.15 -2.72 88.38
C THR A 7 27.22 -2.04 87.02
N SER A 8 27.43 -2.84 85.98
CA SER A 8 27.32 -2.41 84.58
C SER A 8 25.84 -2.16 84.26
N ALA A 9 25.46 -0.89 84.11
CA ALA A 9 24.17 -0.55 83.51
C ALA A 9 24.27 -0.80 81.99
N THR A 10 23.57 -1.83 81.51
CA THR A 10 23.36 -2.07 80.08
C THR A 10 22.54 -0.93 79.48
N ARG A 11 23.21 -0.05 78.73
CA ARG A 11 22.53 0.97 77.90
C ARG A 11 21.81 0.25 76.75
N ASP A 12 20.49 0.48 76.66
CA ASP A 12 19.60 -0.10 75.67
C ASP A 12 20.14 0.03 74.24
N ARG A 13 20.31 -1.13 73.61
CA ARG A 13 20.77 -1.33 72.23
C ARG A 13 19.61 -1.20 71.23
N GLN A 14 18.66 -0.30 71.48
CA GLN A 14 17.42 -0.15 70.69
C GLN A 14 17.50 0.93 69.59
N GLY A 15 18.54 1.77 69.55
CA GLY A 15 18.68 2.84 68.54
C GLY A 15 19.12 2.39 67.14
N GLY A 16 19.78 1.23 67.00
CA GLY A 16 20.32 0.78 65.71
C GLY A 16 19.30 0.08 64.82
N PHE A 17 18.33 -0.62 65.41
CA PHE A 17 17.30 -1.36 64.67
C PHE A 17 16.24 -0.42 64.07
N ALA A 18 15.89 0.65 64.79
CA ALA A 18 14.96 1.68 64.31
C ALA A 18 15.49 2.38 63.05
N LEU A 19 16.78 2.75 63.01
CA LEU A 19 17.40 3.36 61.84
C LEU A 19 17.43 2.40 60.63
N LEU A 20 17.65 1.11 60.87
CA LEU A 20 17.65 0.09 59.83
C LEU A 20 16.26 -0.05 59.19
N ILE A 21 15.20 -0.07 60.00
CA ILE A 21 13.82 -0.08 59.49
C ILE A 21 13.55 1.17 58.64
N VAL A 22 13.93 2.37 59.12
CA VAL A 22 13.73 3.62 58.38
C VAL A 22 14.49 3.64 57.05
N LEU A 23 15.73 3.14 57.04
CA LEU A 23 16.50 3.04 55.80
C LEU A 23 15.82 2.09 54.80
N TRP A 24 15.36 0.93 55.27
CA TRP A 24 14.64 -0.02 54.41
C TRP A 24 13.30 0.50 53.93
N THR A 25 12.55 1.26 54.75
CA THR A 25 11.30 1.89 54.29
C THR A 25 11.58 3.00 53.28
N LEU A 26 12.64 3.79 53.44
CA LEU A 26 13.07 4.78 52.44
C LEU A 26 13.49 4.13 51.12
N VAL A 27 14.22 3.01 51.16
CA VAL A 27 14.59 2.24 49.96
C VAL A 27 13.34 1.68 49.27
N GLY A 28 12.42 1.08 50.03
CA GLY A 28 11.14 0.58 49.50
C GLY A 28 10.30 1.68 48.88
N LEU A 29 10.23 2.85 49.53
CA LEU A 29 9.52 4.03 49.01
C LEU A 29 10.17 4.58 47.74
N SER A 30 11.50 4.68 47.70
CA SER A 30 12.24 5.13 46.51
C SER A 30 12.05 4.19 45.33
N LEU A 31 11.99 2.88 45.56
CA LEU A 31 11.70 1.89 44.54
C LEU A 31 10.28 2.06 43.98
N LEU A 32 9.28 2.24 44.85
CA LEU A 32 7.89 2.49 44.43
C LEU A 32 7.78 3.76 43.57
N VAL A 33 8.42 4.86 44.00
CA VAL A 33 8.46 6.12 43.25
C VAL A 33 9.12 5.91 41.87
N SER A 34 10.23 5.18 41.82
CA SER A 34 10.95 4.90 40.57
C SER A 34 10.10 4.10 39.57
N ILE A 35 9.34 3.10 40.06
CA ILE A 35 8.42 2.33 39.23
C ILE A 35 7.33 3.23 38.65
N VAL A 36 6.72 4.10 39.48
CA VAL A 36 5.66 5.02 39.04
C VAL A 36 6.17 6.00 37.96
N ILE A 37 7.38 6.56 38.15
CA ILE A 37 8.00 7.45 37.15
C ILE A 37 8.25 6.70 35.84
N ALA A 38 8.81 5.48 35.91
CA ALA A 38 9.07 4.68 34.72
C ALA A 38 7.78 4.33 33.95
N THR A 39 6.69 4.04 34.66
CA THR A 39 5.38 3.80 34.04
C THR A 39 4.79 5.06 33.41
N ALA A 40 4.89 6.21 34.09
CA ALA A 40 4.39 7.48 33.57
C ALA A 40 5.14 7.90 32.30
N ASP A 41 6.47 7.72 32.27
CA ASP A 41 7.26 7.99 31.06
C ASP A 41 6.89 7.06 29.91
N ALA A 42 6.60 5.78 30.20
CA ALA A 42 6.16 4.84 29.18
C ALA A 42 4.78 5.23 28.61
N GLU A 43 3.84 5.63 29.47
CA GLU A 43 2.51 6.09 29.07
C GLU A 43 2.57 7.39 28.26
N LEU A 44 3.39 8.36 28.68
CA LEU A 44 3.62 9.60 27.93
C LEU A 44 4.27 9.35 26.57
N ARG A 45 5.22 8.41 26.46
CA ARG A 45 5.77 7.98 25.17
C ARG A 45 4.69 7.36 24.28
N GLY A 46 3.82 6.52 24.84
CA GLY A 46 2.70 5.91 24.13
C GLY A 46 1.69 6.94 23.58
N ILE A 47 1.27 7.89 24.42
CA ILE A 47 0.35 8.97 24.02
C ILE A 47 0.96 9.84 22.92
N ARG A 48 2.25 10.18 23.04
CA ARG A 48 2.96 10.95 22.00
C ARG A 48 3.06 10.20 20.68
N ALA A 49 3.36 8.90 20.72
CA ALA A 49 3.42 8.07 19.52
C ALA A 49 2.06 7.98 18.81
N LEU A 50 0.97 7.80 19.58
CA LEU A 50 -0.38 7.77 19.02
C LEU A 50 -0.76 9.10 18.36
N ARG A 51 -0.45 10.22 19.02
CA ARG A 51 -0.69 11.55 18.48
C ARG A 51 0.14 11.83 17.22
N SER A 52 1.41 11.45 17.21
CA SER A 52 2.28 11.57 16.03
C SER A 52 1.71 10.76 14.87
N ALA A 53 1.29 9.51 15.13
CA ALA A 53 0.66 8.68 14.13
C ALA A 53 -0.60 9.32 13.54
N THR A 54 -1.51 9.84 14.36
CA THR A 54 -2.70 10.54 13.85
C THR A 54 -2.34 11.76 13.01
N GLN A 55 -1.37 12.57 13.46
CA GLN A 55 -0.93 13.75 12.71
C GLN A 55 -0.33 13.36 11.35
N MET A 56 0.53 12.33 11.32
CA MET A 56 1.09 11.82 10.07
C MET A 56 0.02 11.31 9.09
N GLN A 57 -1.09 10.79 9.59
CA GLN A 57 -2.19 10.33 8.75
C GLN A 57 -2.95 11.50 8.12
N GLU A 58 -3.32 12.50 8.91
CA GLU A 58 -4.00 13.71 8.41
C GLU A 58 -3.14 14.45 7.37
N GLU A 59 -1.83 14.56 7.63
CA GLU A 59 -0.88 15.17 6.70
C GLU A 59 -0.71 14.36 5.43
N ALA A 60 -0.72 13.03 5.51
CA ALA A 60 -0.66 12.17 4.34
C ALA A 60 -1.92 12.32 3.46
N ASP A 61 -3.10 12.47 4.07
CA ASP A 61 -4.36 12.69 3.36
C ASP A 61 -4.40 14.08 2.70
N GLY A 62 -3.89 15.11 3.38
CA GLY A 62 -3.68 16.44 2.79
C GLY A 62 -2.69 16.41 1.61
N ALA A 63 -1.61 15.65 1.74
CA ALA A 63 -0.62 15.49 0.68
C ALA A 63 -1.15 14.74 -0.55
N ILE A 64 -2.14 13.85 -0.40
CA ILE A 64 -2.85 13.25 -1.55
C ILE A 64 -3.55 14.35 -2.37
N TRP A 65 -4.25 15.27 -1.72
CA TRP A 65 -4.91 16.39 -2.41
C TRP A 65 -3.92 17.33 -3.07
N GLN A 66 -2.80 17.62 -2.41
CA GLN A 66 -1.72 18.40 -3.01
C GLN A 66 -1.14 17.69 -4.25
N ALA A 67 -0.94 16.37 -4.18
CA ALA A 67 -0.46 15.56 -5.29
C ALA A 67 -1.43 15.61 -6.48
N ILE A 68 -2.73 15.46 -6.21
CA ILE A 68 -3.79 15.61 -7.22
C ILE A 68 -3.77 17.01 -7.82
N PHE A 69 -3.66 18.06 -7.00
CA PHE A 69 -3.61 19.44 -7.47
C PHE A 69 -2.43 19.67 -8.43
N HIS A 70 -1.21 19.25 -8.07
CA HIS A 70 -0.05 19.36 -8.94
C HIS A 70 -0.10 18.45 -10.18
N ALA A 71 -0.78 17.31 -10.09
CA ALA A 71 -1.07 16.45 -11.24
C ALA A 71 -2.10 17.08 -12.19
N LEU A 72 -2.99 17.90 -11.64
CA LEU A 72 -4.04 18.60 -12.38
C LEU A 72 -3.56 19.88 -13.08
N ASP A 73 -2.50 20.50 -12.53
CA ASP A 73 -1.94 21.75 -13.03
C ASP A 73 -1.57 21.69 -14.52
N ARG A 74 -1.89 22.77 -15.24
CA ARG A 74 -1.60 22.96 -16.67
C ARG A 74 -0.32 23.74 -16.91
N SER A 75 0.28 24.31 -15.86
CA SER A 75 1.52 25.05 -15.95
C SER A 75 2.73 24.11 -16.14
N PRO A 76 3.90 24.64 -16.54
CA PRO A 76 5.16 23.90 -16.53
C PRO A 76 5.60 23.41 -15.13
N ALA A 77 5.01 23.95 -14.05
CA ALA A 77 5.30 23.56 -12.67
C ALA A 77 4.55 22.29 -12.22
N ARG A 78 3.74 21.69 -13.10
CA ARG A 78 3.06 20.41 -12.84
C ARG A 78 4.05 19.32 -12.45
N TRP A 79 3.60 18.40 -11.61
CA TRP A 79 4.41 17.24 -11.26
C TRP A 79 4.35 16.18 -12.35
N ALA A 80 5.50 15.60 -12.68
CA ALA A 80 5.60 14.51 -13.64
C ALA A 80 5.08 13.22 -13.00
N MET A 81 4.40 12.38 -13.80
CA MET A 81 3.88 11.07 -13.36
C MET A 81 4.85 9.93 -13.70
N ASP A 82 6.15 10.21 -13.59
CA ASP A 82 7.28 9.33 -13.92
C ASP A 82 7.83 8.58 -12.69
N GLY A 83 7.23 8.78 -11.52
CA GLY A 83 7.68 8.22 -10.24
C GLY A 83 8.73 9.06 -9.52
N ARG A 84 9.06 10.26 -10.01
CA ARG A 84 9.96 11.20 -9.32
C ARG A 84 9.45 11.52 -7.92
N ALA A 85 10.39 11.58 -6.97
CA ALA A 85 10.10 11.98 -5.60
C ALA A 85 10.07 13.50 -5.46
N TYR A 86 8.98 14.00 -4.91
CA TYR A 86 8.79 15.38 -4.48
C TYR A 86 8.81 15.40 -2.96
N VAL A 87 9.79 16.10 -2.37
CA VAL A 87 9.98 16.14 -0.92
C VAL A 87 9.57 17.50 -0.39
N THR A 88 8.64 17.49 0.56
CA THR A 88 8.14 18.68 1.26
C THR A 88 8.31 18.50 2.76
N HIS A 89 8.53 19.59 3.48
CA HIS A 89 8.62 19.57 4.94
C HIS A 89 7.49 20.42 5.50
N MET A 90 6.67 19.83 6.37
CA MET A 90 5.55 20.51 7.05
C MET A 90 5.44 19.99 8.47
N ASP A 91 5.25 20.89 9.44
CA ASP A 91 5.04 20.56 10.86
C ASP A 91 6.07 19.60 11.47
N GLY A 92 7.33 19.69 11.03
CA GLY A 92 8.41 18.82 11.47
C GLY A 92 8.39 17.40 10.87
N LEU A 93 7.46 17.14 9.95
CA LEU A 93 7.34 15.92 9.17
C LEU A 93 7.98 16.10 7.78
N THR A 94 8.58 15.02 7.28
CA THR A 94 9.08 14.93 5.92
C THR A 94 8.10 14.13 5.08
N LEU A 95 7.53 14.76 4.06
CA LEU A 95 6.59 14.14 3.14
C LEU A 95 7.30 13.87 1.82
N THR A 96 7.32 12.61 1.39
CA THR A 96 7.83 12.20 0.08
C THR A 96 6.66 11.72 -0.77
N THR A 97 6.34 12.48 -1.81
CA THR A 97 5.27 12.15 -2.75
C THR A 97 5.83 11.67 -4.07
N ARG A 98 5.26 10.59 -4.61
CA ARG A 98 5.56 10.05 -5.94
C ARG A 98 4.27 9.86 -6.72
N LEU A 99 4.27 10.33 -7.96
CA LEU A 99 3.18 10.12 -8.90
C LEU A 99 3.64 9.15 -9.98
N ARG A 100 2.87 8.10 -10.25
CA ARG A 100 3.17 7.13 -11.32
C ARG A 100 1.95 6.97 -12.22
N SER A 101 2.15 7.16 -13.52
CA SER A 101 1.14 6.85 -14.53
C SER A 101 0.79 5.36 -14.51
N GLU A 102 -0.50 5.05 -14.55
CA GLU A 102 -0.99 3.67 -14.77
C GLU A 102 -1.34 3.44 -16.26
N ALA A 103 -1.10 4.43 -17.13
CA ALA A 103 -1.49 4.37 -18.54
C ALA A 103 -0.80 3.23 -19.32
N GLY A 104 0.39 2.81 -18.90
CA GLY A 104 1.12 1.70 -19.52
C GLY A 104 0.77 0.31 -18.99
N LEU A 105 -0.16 0.20 -18.02
CA LEU A 105 -0.52 -1.07 -17.39
C LEU A 105 -1.68 -1.75 -18.13
N ILE A 106 -1.66 -3.09 -18.15
CA ILE A 106 -2.71 -3.89 -18.78
C ILE A 106 -3.87 -4.08 -17.81
N ASN A 107 -5.10 -3.79 -18.24
CA ASN A 107 -6.28 -4.11 -17.45
C ASN A 107 -6.80 -5.52 -17.78
N PRO A 108 -6.75 -6.48 -16.83
CA PRO A 108 -7.21 -7.86 -17.07
C PRO A 108 -8.72 -7.97 -17.36
N ASN A 109 -9.51 -6.96 -16.96
CA ASN A 109 -10.96 -6.91 -17.19
C ASN A 109 -11.33 -6.54 -18.62
N SER A 110 -10.51 -5.77 -19.34
CA SER A 110 -10.75 -5.37 -20.73
C SER A 110 -9.82 -6.06 -21.72
N ALA A 111 -8.61 -6.43 -21.30
CA ALA A 111 -7.56 -6.95 -22.19
C ALA A 111 -8.01 -8.19 -23.00
N PRO A 112 -7.64 -8.24 -24.29
CA PRO A 112 -7.92 -9.40 -25.12
C PRO A 112 -7.09 -10.60 -24.68
N ARG A 113 -7.61 -11.80 -24.98
CA ARG A 113 -6.96 -13.07 -24.63
C ARG A 113 -5.52 -13.16 -25.15
N SER A 114 -5.27 -12.68 -26.36
CA SER A 114 -3.93 -12.69 -26.99
C SER A 114 -2.93 -11.86 -26.19
N LEU A 115 -3.33 -10.69 -25.69
CA LEU A 115 -2.48 -9.82 -24.88
C LEU A 115 -2.15 -10.43 -23.52
N LEU A 116 -3.14 -11.03 -22.86
CA LEU A 116 -2.93 -11.73 -21.59
C LEU A 116 -1.98 -12.93 -21.74
N ALA A 117 -2.14 -13.71 -22.82
CA ALA A 117 -1.24 -14.81 -23.14
C ALA A 117 0.18 -14.30 -23.42
N ALA A 118 0.32 -13.26 -24.26
CA ALA A 118 1.61 -12.68 -24.57
C ALA A 118 2.33 -12.15 -23.33
N LEU A 119 1.62 -11.49 -22.40
CA LEU A 119 2.18 -11.03 -21.13
C LEU A 119 2.67 -12.21 -20.28
N MET A 120 1.87 -13.27 -20.14
CA MET A 120 2.26 -14.45 -19.38
C MET A 120 3.52 -15.11 -19.92
N GLU A 121 3.67 -15.18 -21.26
CA GLU A 121 4.87 -15.70 -21.88
C GLU A 121 6.10 -14.82 -21.58
N GLN A 122 5.96 -13.48 -21.58
CA GLN A 122 7.05 -12.59 -21.16
C GLN A 122 7.39 -12.73 -19.67
N CYS A 123 6.42 -13.13 -18.84
CA CYS A 123 6.61 -13.45 -17.44
C CYS A 123 7.12 -14.88 -17.18
N GLY A 124 7.47 -15.64 -18.23
CA GLY A 124 8.10 -16.95 -18.13
C GLY A 124 7.16 -18.17 -18.19
N ALA A 125 5.88 -17.97 -18.52
CA ALA A 125 4.98 -19.10 -18.80
C ALA A 125 5.28 -19.74 -20.16
N THR A 126 5.00 -21.04 -20.29
CA THR A 126 5.01 -21.68 -21.62
C THR A 126 3.83 -21.20 -22.46
N ALA A 127 3.94 -21.22 -23.79
CA ALA A 127 2.86 -20.78 -24.69
C ALA A 127 1.53 -21.53 -24.43
N GLY A 128 1.61 -22.84 -24.14
CA GLY A 128 0.43 -23.66 -23.80
C GLY A 128 -0.21 -23.25 -22.48
N GLN A 129 0.60 -23.02 -21.43
CA GLN A 129 0.11 -22.54 -20.14
C GLN A 129 -0.51 -21.14 -20.27
N ALA A 130 0.18 -20.20 -20.92
CA ALA A 130 -0.28 -18.83 -21.13
C ALA A 130 -1.63 -18.80 -21.88
N THR A 131 -1.76 -19.61 -22.93
CA THR A 131 -2.98 -19.70 -23.73
C THR A 131 -4.16 -20.28 -22.95
N SER A 132 -3.90 -21.29 -22.11
CA SER A 132 -4.91 -21.94 -21.27
C SER A 132 -5.37 -21.01 -20.14
N VAL A 133 -4.43 -20.41 -19.41
CA VAL A 133 -4.74 -19.49 -18.30
C VAL A 133 -5.43 -18.23 -18.82
N ALA A 134 -5.02 -17.68 -19.96
CA ALA A 134 -5.68 -16.51 -20.56
C ALA A 134 -7.14 -16.82 -20.93
N ALA A 135 -7.43 -18.04 -21.38
CA ALA A 135 -8.80 -18.47 -21.63
C ALA A 135 -9.62 -18.47 -20.34
N ASN A 136 -9.06 -19.04 -19.27
CA ASN A 136 -9.71 -19.11 -17.97
C ASN A 136 -9.90 -17.72 -17.35
N MET A 137 -9.00 -16.77 -17.59
CA MET A 137 -9.17 -15.35 -17.18
C MET A 137 -10.33 -14.68 -17.90
N VAL A 138 -10.50 -14.92 -19.20
CA VAL A 138 -11.63 -14.38 -19.97
C VAL A 138 -12.95 -15.04 -19.52
N GLU A 139 -12.95 -16.35 -19.30
CA GLU A 139 -14.09 -17.09 -18.75
C GLU A 139 -14.44 -16.62 -17.34
N TRP A 140 -13.44 -16.23 -16.53
CA TRP A 140 -13.64 -15.70 -15.19
C TRP A 140 -14.46 -14.41 -15.15
N ARG A 141 -14.18 -13.48 -16.08
CA ARG A 141 -14.84 -12.18 -16.16
C ARG A 141 -16.10 -12.14 -17.03
N SER A 142 -16.38 -13.22 -17.78
CA SER A 142 -17.47 -13.26 -18.75
C SER A 142 -18.69 -14.03 -18.21
N SER A 143 -19.83 -13.36 -18.18
CA SER A 143 -21.14 -13.99 -17.92
C SER A 143 -21.73 -14.66 -19.16
N ALA A 144 -21.24 -14.34 -20.36
CA ALA A 144 -21.92 -14.64 -21.62
C ALA A 144 -21.55 -16.00 -22.26
N GLN A 145 -20.53 -16.71 -21.78
CA GLN A 145 -19.92 -17.82 -22.55
C GLN A 145 -19.83 -19.17 -21.82
N GLY A 146 -20.25 -19.28 -20.57
CA GLY A 146 -19.94 -20.45 -19.74
C GLY A 146 -21.12 -21.37 -19.47
N ASN A 147 -20.98 -22.66 -19.82
CA ASN A 147 -21.75 -23.71 -19.13
C ASN A 147 -21.25 -23.78 -17.68
N VAL A 148 -21.97 -23.13 -16.77
CA VAL A 148 -21.62 -23.01 -15.34
C VAL A 148 -21.36 -24.37 -14.69
N ALA A 149 -22.10 -25.40 -15.07
CA ALA A 149 -21.90 -26.75 -14.54
C ALA A 149 -20.56 -27.35 -14.98
N ALA A 150 -20.21 -27.17 -16.27
CA ALA A 150 -18.92 -27.61 -16.80
C ALA A 150 -17.74 -26.84 -16.18
N MET A 151 -17.88 -25.53 -15.97
CA MET A 151 -16.88 -24.72 -15.27
C MET A 151 -16.66 -25.21 -13.84
N ARG A 152 -17.76 -25.40 -13.09
CA ARG A 152 -17.70 -25.93 -11.72
C ARG A 152 -17.03 -27.30 -11.68
N ALA A 153 -17.34 -28.19 -12.61
CA ALA A 153 -16.73 -29.50 -12.70
C ALA A 153 -15.20 -29.41 -12.92
N ARG A 154 -14.72 -28.49 -13.77
CA ARG A 154 -13.28 -28.27 -14.01
C ARG A 154 -12.55 -27.80 -12.75
N TYR A 155 -13.15 -26.90 -11.97
CA TYR A 155 -12.57 -26.42 -10.72
C TYR A 155 -12.56 -27.52 -9.65
N LEU A 156 -13.67 -28.27 -9.49
CA LEU A 156 -13.74 -29.39 -8.56
C LEU A 156 -12.73 -30.50 -8.91
N ALA A 157 -12.55 -30.82 -10.20
CA ALA A 157 -11.56 -31.77 -10.66
C ALA A 157 -10.11 -31.33 -10.35
N ALA A 158 -9.87 -30.02 -10.22
CA ALA A 158 -8.61 -29.44 -9.79
C ALA A 158 -8.48 -29.33 -8.25
N GLY A 159 -9.43 -29.86 -7.48
CA GLY A 159 -9.45 -29.80 -6.02
C GLY A 159 -9.89 -28.43 -5.46
N LEU A 160 -10.43 -27.54 -6.30
CA LEU A 160 -10.89 -26.22 -5.89
C LEU A 160 -12.40 -26.28 -5.58
N THR A 161 -12.80 -25.74 -4.43
CA THR A 161 -14.19 -25.76 -3.95
C THR A 161 -15.05 -24.60 -4.47
N TYR A 162 -14.42 -23.64 -5.14
CA TYR A 162 -15.06 -22.45 -5.68
C TYR A 162 -15.20 -22.53 -7.21
N ARG A 163 -15.91 -21.55 -7.77
CA ARG A 163 -16.07 -21.38 -9.23
C ARG A 163 -15.81 -19.92 -9.60
N PRO A 164 -15.52 -19.62 -10.87
CA PRO A 164 -15.42 -18.24 -11.30
C PRO A 164 -16.73 -17.48 -11.06
N PRO A 165 -16.66 -16.23 -10.57
CA PRO A 165 -17.83 -15.42 -10.24
C PRO A 165 -18.54 -14.88 -11.48
N GLN A 166 -17.92 -14.97 -12.67
CA GLN A 166 -18.42 -14.37 -13.92
C GLN A 166 -18.58 -12.84 -13.79
N GLY A 167 -17.60 -12.21 -13.14
CA GLY A 167 -17.54 -10.78 -12.89
C GLY A 167 -16.11 -10.26 -12.95
N SER A 168 -15.98 -8.94 -13.03
CA SER A 168 -14.68 -8.27 -13.09
C SER A 168 -13.81 -8.59 -11.88
N PHE A 169 -12.51 -8.76 -12.11
CA PHE A 169 -11.49 -8.80 -11.07
C PHE A 169 -11.52 -7.48 -10.28
N GLN A 170 -11.68 -7.59 -8.96
CA GLN A 170 -11.63 -6.44 -8.05
C GLN A 170 -10.21 -6.14 -7.59
N THR A 171 -9.35 -7.16 -7.57
CA THR A 171 -7.95 -7.02 -7.22
C THR A 171 -7.08 -7.86 -8.15
N VAL A 172 -5.82 -7.47 -8.33
CA VAL A 172 -4.85 -8.29 -9.06
C VAL A 172 -4.66 -9.66 -8.39
N GLY A 173 -4.81 -9.74 -7.06
CA GLY A 173 -4.67 -10.99 -6.30
C GLY A 173 -5.70 -12.06 -6.67
N GLU A 174 -6.91 -11.67 -7.07
CA GLU A 174 -7.96 -12.61 -7.50
C GLU A 174 -7.56 -13.43 -8.74
N ILE A 175 -6.63 -12.94 -9.55
CA ILE A 175 -6.09 -13.69 -10.70
C ILE A 175 -5.45 -15.01 -10.25
N GLY A 176 -4.94 -15.08 -9.01
CA GLY A 176 -4.43 -16.32 -8.41
C GLY A 176 -5.47 -17.43 -8.25
N LEU A 177 -6.76 -17.11 -8.29
CA LEU A 177 -7.87 -18.06 -8.23
C LEU A 177 -8.25 -18.62 -9.61
N VAL A 178 -7.62 -18.13 -10.68
CA VAL A 178 -7.86 -18.62 -12.03
C VAL A 178 -7.23 -20.00 -12.20
N LEU A 179 -8.00 -20.93 -12.78
CA LEU A 179 -7.54 -22.29 -13.02
C LEU A 179 -6.23 -22.31 -13.83
N GLY A 180 -5.22 -23.01 -13.32
CA GLY A 180 -3.89 -23.12 -13.96
C GLY A 180 -2.93 -21.95 -13.66
N MET A 181 -3.37 -20.93 -12.91
CA MET A 181 -2.49 -19.87 -12.42
C MET A 181 -1.57 -20.41 -11.31
N ASN A 182 -0.34 -19.88 -11.25
CA ASN A 182 0.59 -20.21 -10.16
C ASN A 182 1.10 -18.93 -9.46
N PRO A 183 1.54 -19.02 -8.18
CA PRO A 183 1.97 -17.86 -7.42
C PRO A 183 3.24 -17.17 -7.95
N ALA A 184 4.10 -17.88 -8.68
CA ALA A 184 5.31 -17.29 -9.26
C ALA A 184 4.97 -16.40 -10.47
N LEU A 185 4.10 -16.89 -11.35
CA LEU A 185 3.60 -16.19 -12.52
C LEU A 185 2.76 -14.98 -12.10
N LEU A 186 1.87 -15.13 -11.11
CA LEU A 186 1.10 -14.00 -10.59
C LEU A 186 2.01 -12.89 -10.05
N ARG A 187 3.06 -13.24 -9.28
CA ARG A 187 4.04 -12.25 -8.78
C ARG A 187 4.80 -11.56 -9.91
N ALA A 188 5.12 -12.29 -10.99
CA ALA A 188 5.79 -11.72 -12.15
C ALA A 188 4.88 -10.80 -12.97
N MET A 189 3.58 -11.12 -13.06
CA MET A 189 2.61 -10.31 -13.81
C MET A 189 2.11 -9.10 -13.03
N ALA A 190 1.99 -9.19 -11.71
CA ALA A 190 1.35 -8.18 -10.88
C ALA A 190 1.85 -6.73 -11.10
N PRO A 191 3.16 -6.46 -11.31
CA PRO A 191 3.64 -5.11 -11.58
C PRO A 191 3.15 -4.50 -12.91
N HIS A 192 2.67 -5.34 -13.83
CA HIS A 192 2.27 -4.99 -15.19
C HIS A 192 0.75 -4.81 -15.36
N LEU A 193 -0.01 -4.99 -14.27
CA LEU A 193 -1.47 -5.03 -14.30
C LEU A 193 -2.08 -3.91 -13.45
N SER A 194 -3.20 -3.36 -13.92
CA SER A 194 -4.09 -2.51 -13.13
C SER A 194 -5.54 -2.86 -13.42
N VAL A 195 -6.32 -3.20 -12.38
CA VAL A 195 -7.76 -3.48 -12.52
C VAL A 195 -8.59 -2.20 -12.71
N ILE A 196 -8.00 -1.03 -12.43
CA ILE A 196 -8.67 0.28 -12.42
C ILE A 196 -8.56 1.00 -13.77
N GLN A 197 -7.42 0.88 -14.46
CA GLN A 197 -7.15 1.60 -15.71
C GLN A 197 -8.19 1.27 -16.79
N PRO A 198 -9.05 2.21 -17.24
CA PRO A 198 -10.15 1.89 -18.15
C PRO A 198 -9.72 1.73 -19.61
N ASN A 199 -8.60 2.32 -20.00
CA ASN A 199 -8.14 2.39 -21.38
C ASN A 199 -7.15 1.27 -21.72
N ASP A 200 -7.00 1.00 -23.01
CA ASP A 200 -5.91 0.14 -23.51
C ASP A 200 -4.54 0.71 -23.11
N PRO A 201 -3.54 -0.15 -22.86
CA PRO A 201 -2.22 0.28 -22.41
C PRO A 201 -1.51 1.14 -23.47
N ASP A 202 -1.04 2.31 -23.05
CA ASP A 202 -0.21 3.20 -23.86
C ASP A 202 1.21 2.63 -23.97
N ILE A 203 1.59 2.24 -25.20
CA ILE A 203 2.90 1.65 -25.51
C ILE A 203 4.07 2.58 -25.16
N THR A 204 3.86 3.90 -25.16
CA THR A 204 4.92 4.89 -24.88
C THR A 204 5.23 5.00 -23.39
N GLN A 205 4.27 4.65 -22.53
CA GLN A 205 4.38 4.68 -21.08
C GLN A 205 4.53 3.27 -20.48
N ALA A 206 4.31 2.22 -21.28
CA ALA A 206 4.47 0.83 -20.89
C ALA A 206 5.94 0.45 -20.64
N ASP A 207 6.16 -0.43 -19.65
CA ASP A 207 7.48 -1.01 -19.40
C ASP A 207 7.93 -1.96 -20.53
N ALA A 208 9.16 -2.48 -20.43
CA ALA A 208 9.71 -3.34 -21.46
C ALA A 208 8.89 -4.62 -21.69
N THR A 209 8.37 -5.23 -20.62
CA THR A 209 7.59 -6.47 -20.66
C THR A 209 6.25 -6.25 -21.36
N VAL A 210 5.51 -5.22 -20.95
CA VAL A 210 4.22 -4.87 -21.55
C VAL A 210 4.39 -4.45 -23.02
N ARG A 211 5.44 -3.69 -23.36
CA ARG A 211 5.74 -3.35 -24.77
C ARG A 211 6.00 -4.59 -25.62
N GLN A 212 6.73 -5.58 -25.10
CA GLN A 212 6.96 -6.84 -25.82
C GLN A 212 5.67 -7.66 -25.95
N ALA A 213 4.85 -7.72 -24.90
CA ALA A 213 3.56 -8.38 -24.93
C ALA A 213 2.62 -7.73 -25.96
N LEU A 214 2.56 -6.39 -26.01
CA LEU A 214 1.76 -5.65 -26.98
C LEU A 214 2.20 -5.92 -28.42
N ARG A 215 3.50 -5.88 -28.71
CA ARG A 215 4.03 -6.20 -30.04
C ARG A 215 3.69 -7.63 -30.47
N LYS A 216 3.75 -8.58 -29.54
CA LYS A 216 3.44 -9.99 -29.82
C LYS A 216 1.93 -10.23 -29.98
N ALA A 217 1.11 -9.49 -29.25
CA ALA A 217 -0.34 -9.62 -29.29
C ALA A 217 -0.98 -8.87 -30.49
N GLY A 218 -0.28 -7.88 -31.04
CA GLY A 218 -0.74 -7.08 -32.18
C GLY A 218 0.41 -6.71 -33.12
N ASP A 219 0.44 -7.34 -34.29
CA ASP A 219 1.16 -6.91 -35.50
C ASP A 219 0.74 -5.51 -36.04
N ALA A 220 0.18 -4.64 -35.20
CA ALA A 220 -0.03 -3.23 -35.47
C ALA A 220 0.01 -2.44 -34.16
N VAL A 221 1.08 -1.67 -33.98
CA VAL A 221 1.14 -0.60 -32.96
C VAL A 221 0.07 0.43 -33.31
N PRO A 222 -0.92 0.71 -32.43
CA PRO A 222 -1.84 1.81 -32.66
C PRO A 222 -1.04 3.12 -32.83
N PRO A 223 -1.44 4.04 -33.71
CA PRO A 223 -0.74 5.31 -33.86
C PRO A 223 -0.65 6.02 -32.49
N PRO A 224 0.44 6.75 -32.23
CA PRO A 224 0.60 7.44 -30.96
C PRO A 224 -0.61 8.36 -30.71
N PRO A 225 -1.08 8.45 -29.45
CA PRO A 225 -2.19 9.33 -29.10
C PRO A 225 -1.91 10.76 -29.58
N SER A 226 -2.97 11.44 -30.00
CA SER A 226 -2.89 12.86 -30.37
C SER A 226 -2.34 13.67 -29.19
N ARG A 227 -1.68 14.81 -29.44
CA ARG A 227 -0.98 15.60 -28.39
C ARG A 227 -1.85 15.98 -27.18
N ASN A 228 -3.18 15.95 -27.33
CA ASN A 228 -4.17 16.19 -26.27
C ASN A 228 -4.49 14.94 -25.41
N GLU A 229 -4.22 13.74 -25.91
CA GLU A 229 -4.47 12.44 -25.24
C GLU A 229 -3.25 11.96 -24.43
N ASN A 230 -2.12 12.68 -24.48
CA ASN A 230 -0.89 12.34 -23.76
C ASN A 230 -0.98 12.58 -22.23
N ARG A 231 -2.19 12.80 -21.71
CA ARG A 231 -2.45 12.89 -20.27
C ARG A 231 -2.88 11.51 -19.79
N PRO A 232 -2.17 10.88 -18.85
CA PRO A 232 -2.61 9.61 -18.30
C PRO A 232 -3.98 9.79 -17.64
N SER A 233 -4.95 8.99 -18.09
CA SER A 233 -6.31 8.95 -17.56
C SER A 233 -6.35 8.43 -16.13
N SER A 234 -5.35 7.67 -15.71
CA SER A 234 -5.20 7.22 -14.32
C SER A 234 -3.76 7.29 -13.85
N PHE A 235 -3.58 7.58 -12.57
CA PHE A 235 -2.28 7.61 -11.93
C PHE A 235 -2.39 7.18 -10.47
N ARG A 236 -1.28 6.65 -9.95
CA ARG A 236 -1.12 6.32 -8.54
C ARG A 236 -0.26 7.37 -7.85
N ALA A 237 -0.77 7.89 -6.74
CA ALA A 237 -0.02 8.72 -5.81
C ALA A 237 0.43 7.85 -4.63
N GLU A 238 1.72 7.87 -4.32
CA GLU A 238 2.31 7.28 -3.11
C GLU A 238 2.88 8.42 -2.26
N ILE A 239 2.43 8.49 -1.02
CA ILE A 239 2.87 9.47 -0.03
C ILE A 239 3.51 8.70 1.11
N ILE A 240 4.76 9.03 1.42
CA ILE A 240 5.47 8.52 2.59
C ILE A 240 5.71 9.70 3.52
N VAL A 241 5.17 9.63 4.73
CA VAL A 241 5.38 10.60 5.80
C VAL A 241 6.35 10.01 6.80
N GLN A 242 7.36 10.79 7.20
CA GLN A 242 8.36 10.41 8.19
C GLN A 242 8.50 11.51 9.24
N ASP A 243 8.57 11.13 10.51
CA ASP A 243 8.90 12.03 11.61
C ASP A 243 10.41 12.01 11.92
N GLY A 244 10.88 13.01 12.66
CA GLY A 244 12.28 13.10 13.11
C GLY A 244 12.67 12.07 14.18
N GLN A 245 11.78 11.17 14.58
CA GLN A 245 11.97 10.13 15.60
C GLN A 245 11.94 8.70 15.01
N GLY A 246 11.82 8.57 13.69
CA GLY A 246 11.81 7.30 12.97
C GLY A 246 10.43 6.70 12.72
N GLY A 247 9.35 7.37 13.12
CA GLY A 247 7.99 7.04 12.74
C GLY A 247 7.80 7.23 11.22
N ARG A 248 7.14 6.27 10.59
CA ARG A 248 6.85 6.29 9.15
C ARG A 248 5.40 5.88 8.93
N THR A 249 4.74 6.51 7.98
CA THR A 249 3.40 6.12 7.51
C THR A 249 3.37 6.25 5.99
N THR A 250 2.69 5.32 5.33
CA THR A 250 2.51 5.35 3.87
C THR A 250 1.02 5.44 3.54
N ARG A 251 0.68 6.27 2.55
CA ARG A 251 -0.63 6.36 1.93
C ARG A 251 -0.50 6.18 0.43
N GLN A 252 -1.42 5.44 -0.16
CA GLN A 252 -1.49 5.25 -1.60
C GLN A 252 -2.90 5.54 -2.08
N ALA A 253 -3.02 6.33 -3.13
CA ALA A 253 -4.28 6.63 -3.79
C ALA A 253 -4.16 6.34 -5.29
N THR A 254 -5.11 5.60 -5.85
CA THR A 254 -5.27 5.50 -7.31
C THR A 254 -6.36 6.45 -7.76
N VAL A 255 -5.99 7.35 -8.65
CA VAL A 255 -6.83 8.45 -9.13
C VAL A 255 -7.16 8.21 -10.59
N LEU A 256 -8.44 8.30 -10.91
CA LEU A 256 -8.96 8.30 -12.28
C LEU A 256 -9.41 9.71 -12.63
N LEU A 257 -8.92 10.22 -13.76
CA LEU A 257 -9.28 11.49 -14.35
C LEU A 257 -10.26 11.23 -15.50
N THR A 258 -11.51 11.64 -15.32
CA THR A 258 -12.53 11.56 -16.37
C THR A 258 -12.69 12.94 -17.02
N PRO A 259 -12.41 13.10 -18.32
CA PRO A 259 -12.62 14.38 -18.99
C PRO A 259 -14.12 14.68 -19.04
N THR A 260 -14.53 15.86 -18.55
CA THR A 260 -15.91 16.31 -18.75
C THR A 260 -16.09 16.79 -20.18
N GLN A 261 -16.77 15.99 -21.00
CA GLN A 261 -17.29 16.46 -22.28
C GLN A 261 -18.58 17.24 -22.02
N HIS A 262 -18.47 18.54 -21.79
CA HIS A 262 -19.61 19.46 -21.96
C HIS A 262 -19.27 20.46 -23.08
N PRO A 263 -20.10 20.56 -24.13
CA PRO A 263 -19.90 21.57 -25.16
C PRO A 263 -20.11 22.97 -24.55
N GLY A 264 -19.05 23.77 -24.50
CA GLY A 264 -19.10 25.19 -24.10
C GLY A 264 -18.48 25.56 -22.76
N THR A 265 -18.00 24.60 -21.95
CA THR A 265 -17.28 24.86 -20.70
C THR A 265 -15.80 24.45 -20.81
N PRO A 266 -14.86 25.18 -20.17
CA PRO A 266 -13.47 24.74 -20.13
C PRO A 266 -13.39 23.38 -19.43
N LEU A 267 -12.68 22.42 -20.06
CA LEU A 267 -12.43 21.06 -19.57
C LEU A 267 -12.11 21.08 -18.07
N ALA A 268 -13.01 20.57 -17.24
CA ALA A 268 -12.75 20.29 -15.83
C ALA A 268 -12.64 18.77 -15.71
N ASP A 269 -11.45 18.24 -15.40
CA ASP A 269 -11.33 16.79 -15.17
C ASP A 269 -12.00 16.45 -13.85
N ILE A 270 -12.94 15.51 -13.85
CA ILE A 270 -13.51 14.97 -12.62
C ILE A 270 -12.48 13.99 -12.05
N VAL A 271 -12.12 14.21 -10.79
CA VAL A 271 -11.22 13.35 -10.02
C VAL A 271 -12.06 12.30 -9.30
N HIS A 272 -11.83 11.03 -9.62
CA HIS A 272 -12.33 9.92 -8.84
C HIS A 272 -11.16 9.26 -8.10
N ILE A 273 -11.18 9.27 -6.77
CA ILE A 273 -10.29 8.42 -5.97
C ILE A 273 -10.94 7.03 -5.93
N VAL A 274 -10.38 6.10 -6.68
CA VAL A 274 -10.96 4.75 -6.86
C VAL A 274 -10.50 3.80 -5.76
N GLN A 275 -9.29 4.02 -5.23
CA GLN A 275 -8.73 3.19 -4.18
C GLN A 275 -7.85 4.04 -3.27
N LEU A 276 -8.04 3.90 -1.95
CA LEU A 276 -7.21 4.51 -0.92
C LEU A 276 -6.68 3.39 -0.01
N GLN A 277 -5.36 3.29 0.14
CA GLN A 277 -4.70 2.29 0.97
C GLN A 277 -3.76 2.95 1.97
N SER A 278 -3.76 2.41 3.18
CA SER A 278 -2.92 2.83 4.29
C SER A 278 -1.93 1.74 4.64
N GLY A 279 -0.64 2.07 4.71
CA GLY A 279 0.41 1.19 5.23
C GLY A 279 1.07 1.83 6.45
N SER A 280 1.15 1.07 7.55
CA SER A 280 1.94 1.41 8.74
C SER A 280 3.35 0.85 8.59
#